data_AF-A6J3C8-F1
#
_entry.id   AF-A6J3C8-F1
#
_cell.length_a   1.000
_cell.length_b   1.000
_cell.length_c   1.000
_cell.angle_alpha   90.00
_cell.angle_beta   90.00
_cell.angle_gamma   90.00
#
_symmetry.space_group_name_H-M   'P 1'
#
loop_
_entity.id
_entity.type
_entity.pdbx_description
1 polymer ?
#
loop_
_entity_poly.entity_id
_entity_poly.type
_entity_poly.pdbx_seq_one_letter_code
_entity_poly.pdbx_strand_id
1 'polypeptide(L)'
;MGTVPRLRPRLNAILFKLQFSEQVENIKPEIVSVTAACEELRKSENFSSLLELTLLVGNYMNAGSRNAGAFGFNISFLCKLRDTKSADQKMTLLHFLAELCETDHPDVLKFPDELAHVEKASRVSAENLQKNLDQMKKQIADVERDVQNFPAATDEKDKFVEKMTIFVKDAQEQYNKLRMMHSNMETLYKELGDYFVFDPKKLSVEEFFMDLHNFRNMFLQAVKENQKRRETEEKMRRAKLAKEKAEKERLEKQQKREQLIDMNAEGDETGVMDSLLEALQSGAAFRRKRGPRQVNRKAGCAVTSLLASELTKDDAVAASSAKVPKKSEGVTTILEEAKELVGRAS
;
A
#
# COMPACT_ATOMS: atom_id res chain seq x y z
N MET A 1 41.84 -26.67 29.72
CA MET A 1 40.62 -26.00 30.24
C MET A 1 40.77 -25.57 31.70
N GLY A 2 41.08 -26.46 32.65
CA GLY A 2 41.21 -26.07 34.08
C GLY A 2 42.32 -25.06 34.41
N THR A 3 43.26 -24.82 33.49
CA THR A 3 44.33 -23.82 33.58
C THR A 3 43.90 -22.39 33.27
N VAL A 4 42.69 -22.15 32.76
CA VAL A 4 42.20 -20.81 32.36
C VAL A 4 41.39 -20.20 33.50
N PRO A 5 41.84 -19.09 34.14
CA PRO A 5 41.09 -18.44 35.20
C PRO A 5 39.73 -17.95 34.72
N ARG A 6 38.71 -18.13 35.59
CA ARG A 6 37.32 -17.66 35.39
C ARG A 6 36.74 -18.06 34.01
N LEU A 7 36.97 -19.30 33.56
CA LEU A 7 36.61 -19.79 32.23
C LEU A 7 35.14 -19.53 31.83
N ARG A 8 34.16 -19.74 32.73
CA ARG A 8 32.73 -19.50 32.44
C ARG A 8 32.42 -18.00 32.20
N PRO A 9 32.72 -17.07 33.14
CA PRO A 9 32.69 -15.63 32.89
C PRO A 9 33.35 -15.20 31.58
N ARG A 10 34.57 -15.71 31.33
CA ARG A 10 35.34 -15.41 30.12
C ARG A 10 34.59 -15.79 28.84
N LEU A 11 34.04 -17.00 28.78
CA LEU A 11 33.27 -17.48 27.62
C LEU A 11 31.97 -16.68 27.43
N ASN A 12 31.26 -16.37 28.51
CA ASN A 12 30.04 -15.56 28.45
C ASN A 12 30.31 -14.14 27.92
N ALA A 13 31.36 -13.49 28.41
CA ALA A 13 31.76 -12.15 27.96
C ALA A 13 32.24 -12.14 26.49
N ILE A 14 32.97 -13.18 26.06
CA ILE A 14 33.36 -13.35 24.65
C ILE A 14 32.12 -13.56 23.75
N LEU A 15 31.19 -14.43 24.14
CA LEU A 15 29.95 -14.66 23.40
C LEU A 15 29.13 -13.37 23.27
N PHE A 16 28.91 -12.65 24.38
CA PHE A 16 28.21 -11.37 24.35
C PHE A 16 28.91 -10.35 23.44
N LYS A 17 30.25 -10.24 23.51
CA LYS A 17 31.01 -9.36 22.61
C LYS A 17 30.83 -9.69 21.13
N LEU A 18 30.72 -10.97 20.77
CA LEU A 18 30.51 -11.41 19.39
C LEU A 18 29.08 -11.15 18.91
N GLN A 19 28.08 -11.21 19.80
CA GLN A 19 26.66 -10.99 19.48
C GLN A 19 26.22 -9.52 19.59
N PHE A 20 27.02 -8.65 20.21
CA PHE A 20 26.59 -7.29 20.56
C PHE A 20 26.17 -6.44 19.36
N SER A 21 26.90 -6.50 18.24
CA SER A 21 26.54 -5.73 17.03
C SER A 21 25.20 -6.17 16.45
N GLU A 22 24.95 -7.48 16.38
CA GLU A 22 23.69 -8.06 15.91
C GLU A 22 22.51 -7.65 16.81
N GLN A 23 22.68 -7.67 18.14
CA GLN A 23 21.66 -7.19 19.07
C GLN A 23 21.33 -5.70 18.86
N VAL A 24 22.34 -4.85 18.64
CA VAL A 24 22.14 -3.43 18.34
C VAL A 24 21.43 -3.23 16.99
N GLU A 25 21.81 -4.01 15.97
CA GLU A 25 21.21 -3.98 14.63
C GLU A 25 19.78 -4.52 14.59
N ASN A 26 19.38 -5.38 15.53
CA ASN A 26 17.99 -5.81 15.69
C ASN A 26 17.13 -4.77 16.44
N ILE A 27 17.66 -4.13 17.49
CA ILE A 27 16.91 -3.16 18.32
C ILE A 27 16.74 -1.81 17.61
N LYS A 28 17.79 -1.31 16.93
CA LYS A 28 17.81 0.05 16.38
C LYS A 28 16.72 0.31 15.31
N PRO A 29 16.46 -0.58 14.33
CA PRO A 29 15.46 -0.34 13.29
C PRO A 29 14.03 -0.30 13.83
N GLU A 30 13.73 -1.02 14.91
CA GLU A 30 12.43 -0.98 15.57
C GLU A 30 12.16 0.41 16.17
N ILE A 31 13.11 0.94 16.96
CA ILE A 31 13.03 2.29 17.53
C ILE A 31 12.89 3.35 16.43
N VAL A 32 13.70 3.24 15.36
CA VAL A 32 13.66 4.18 14.23
C VAL A 32 12.31 4.11 13.50
N SER A 33 11.75 2.92 13.30
CA SER A 33 10.46 2.76 12.60
C SER A 33 9.31 3.41 13.37
N VAL A 34 9.25 3.21 14.70
CA VAL A 34 8.22 3.85 15.54
C VAL A 34 8.45 5.37 15.62
N THR A 35 9.70 5.81 15.83
CA THR A 35 10.05 7.24 15.90
C THR A 35 9.64 7.96 14.61
N ALA A 36 9.99 7.40 13.45
CA ALA A 36 9.62 7.95 12.15
C ALA A 36 8.10 7.96 11.95
N ALA A 37 7.39 6.88 12.27
CA ALA A 37 5.93 6.83 12.17
C ALA A 37 5.23 7.85 13.07
N CYS A 38 5.77 8.14 14.27
CA CYS A 38 5.27 9.21 15.12
C CYS A 38 5.45 10.60 14.50
N GLU A 39 6.64 10.88 13.97
CA GLU A 39 6.93 12.16 13.32
C GLU A 39 6.13 12.37 12.03
N GLU A 40 6.04 11.34 11.18
CA GLU A 40 5.24 11.31 9.95
C GLU A 40 3.78 11.65 10.25
N LEU A 41 3.16 10.94 11.19
CA LEU A 41 1.77 11.16 11.57
C LEU A 41 1.54 12.56 12.16
N ARG A 42 2.49 13.09 12.95
CA ARG A 42 2.38 14.41 13.56
C ARG A 42 2.55 15.56 12.57
N LYS A 43 3.28 15.34 11.47
CA LYS A 43 3.61 16.32 10.42
C LYS A 43 2.71 16.23 9.19
N SER A 44 1.92 15.15 9.03
CA SER A 44 1.02 14.98 7.88
C SER A 44 -0.16 15.96 7.92
N GLU A 45 -0.05 17.03 7.15
CA GLU A 45 -1.13 18.01 6.93
C GLU A 45 -2.28 17.40 6.12
N ASN A 46 -1.99 16.47 5.20
CA ASN A 46 -3.00 15.76 4.40
C ASN A 46 -3.80 14.77 5.25
N PHE A 47 -3.18 14.07 6.21
CA PHE A 47 -3.92 13.26 7.19
C PHE A 47 -4.74 14.14 8.14
N SER A 48 -4.20 15.29 8.57
CA SER A 48 -4.96 16.24 9.41
C SER A 48 -6.21 16.77 8.68
N SER A 49 -6.07 17.13 7.40
CA SER A 49 -7.18 17.53 6.53
C SER A 49 -8.25 16.43 6.37
N LEU A 50 -7.85 15.16 6.30
CA LEU A 50 -8.78 14.02 6.28
C LEU A 50 -9.57 13.88 7.59
N LEU A 51 -8.95 14.17 8.74
CA LEU A 51 -9.65 14.18 10.03
C LEU A 51 -10.69 15.33 10.09
N GLU A 52 -10.36 16.51 9.58
CA GLU A 52 -11.29 17.64 9.50
C GLU A 52 -12.49 17.32 8.59
N LEU A 53 -12.26 16.75 7.40
CA LEU A 53 -13.33 16.30 6.50
C LEU A 53 -14.20 15.21 7.16
N THR A 54 -13.58 14.26 7.85
CA THR A 54 -14.29 13.20 8.59
C THR A 54 -15.15 13.78 9.72
N LEU A 55 -14.63 14.79 10.44
CA LEU A 55 -15.36 15.49 11.50
C LEU A 55 -16.54 16.30 10.95
N LEU A 56 -16.34 17.01 9.83
CA LEU A 56 -17.37 17.80 9.16
C LEU A 56 -18.54 16.92 8.70
N VAL A 57 -18.25 15.86 7.93
CA VAL A 57 -19.27 14.92 7.45
C VAL A 57 -19.92 14.18 8.62
N GLY A 58 -19.13 13.76 9.62
CA GLY A 58 -19.63 13.13 10.84
C GLY A 58 -20.60 14.02 11.61
N ASN A 59 -20.30 15.30 11.79
CA ASN A 59 -21.15 16.26 12.49
C ASN A 59 -22.46 16.52 11.73
N TYR A 60 -22.40 16.63 10.40
CA TYR A 60 -23.60 16.79 9.57
C TYR A 60 -24.52 15.55 9.67
N MET A 61 -23.95 14.35 9.57
CA MET A 61 -24.71 13.09 9.66
C MET A 61 -25.29 12.83 11.07
N ASN A 62 -24.63 13.30 12.12
CA ASN A 62 -25.08 13.14 13.51
C ASN A 62 -25.98 14.28 14.01
N ALA A 63 -26.41 15.21 13.15
CA ALA A 63 -27.26 16.33 13.54
C ALA A 63 -28.54 15.88 14.28
N GLY A 64 -28.84 16.53 15.41
CA GLY A 64 -29.97 16.17 16.28
C GLY A 64 -29.77 14.92 17.16
N SER A 65 -28.63 14.23 17.06
CA SER A 65 -28.27 13.11 17.95
C SER A 65 -27.41 13.58 19.15
N ARG A 66 -27.14 12.67 20.10
CA ARG A 66 -26.18 12.89 21.19
C ARG A 66 -24.76 13.23 20.70
N ASN A 67 -24.41 12.84 19.48
CA ASN A 67 -23.09 13.05 18.89
C ASN A 67 -23.05 14.28 17.95
N ALA A 68 -24.10 15.11 17.93
CA ALA A 68 -24.13 16.35 17.16
C ALA A 68 -23.14 17.37 17.71
N GLY A 69 -22.41 18.08 16.82
CA GLY A 69 -21.51 19.16 17.23
C GLY A 69 -20.29 18.70 18.02
N ALA A 70 -19.76 17.51 17.71
CA ALA A 70 -18.52 17.02 18.27
C ALA A 70 -17.34 17.92 17.83
N PHE A 71 -16.40 18.17 18.75
CA PHE A 71 -15.14 18.87 18.48
C PHE A 71 -14.05 17.95 17.92
N GLY A 72 -14.25 16.64 17.99
CA GLY A 72 -13.29 15.62 17.54
C GLY A 72 -13.84 14.22 17.78
N PHE A 73 -13.11 13.22 17.29
CA PHE A 73 -13.39 11.80 17.49
C PHE A 73 -12.08 11.06 17.75
N ASN A 74 -12.14 9.92 18.44
CA ASN A 74 -10.95 9.12 18.68
C ASN A 74 -10.49 8.42 17.39
N ILE A 75 -9.20 8.48 17.09
CA ILE A 75 -8.59 7.98 15.84
C ILE A 75 -8.86 6.49 15.54
N SER A 76 -9.07 5.64 16.56
CA SER A 76 -9.49 4.23 16.39
C SER A 76 -10.88 4.08 15.71
N PHE A 77 -11.65 5.15 15.62
CA PHE A 77 -12.92 5.17 14.89
C PHE A 77 -12.74 5.14 13.36
N LEU A 78 -11.57 5.50 12.83
CA LEU A 78 -11.33 5.55 11.38
C LEU A 78 -11.59 4.21 10.68
N CYS A 79 -11.21 3.10 11.29
CA CYS A 79 -11.51 1.75 10.80
C CYS A 79 -13.02 1.46 10.68
N LYS A 80 -13.86 2.14 11.45
CA LYS A 80 -15.33 1.94 11.53
C LYS A 80 -16.10 2.76 10.47
N LEU A 81 -15.43 3.66 9.75
CA LEU A 81 -16.03 4.43 8.65
C LEU A 81 -16.51 3.52 7.50
N ARG A 82 -15.96 2.31 7.36
CA ARG A 82 -16.45 1.31 6.39
C ARG A 82 -17.79 0.70 6.81
N ASP A 83 -18.10 0.67 8.10
CA ASP A 83 -19.26 -0.06 8.61
C ASP A 83 -20.56 0.77 8.50
N THR A 84 -20.44 2.09 8.38
CA THR A 84 -21.55 2.99 8.05
C THR A 84 -21.84 2.92 6.54
N LYS A 85 -23.04 2.48 6.16
CA LYS A 85 -23.45 2.26 4.76
C LYS A 85 -24.55 3.21 4.29
N SER A 86 -24.63 3.42 2.98
CA SER A 86 -25.77 4.06 2.32
C SER A 86 -27.05 3.23 2.49
N ALA A 87 -28.21 3.87 2.33
CA ALA A 87 -29.52 3.20 2.45
C ALA A 87 -29.71 2.05 1.45
N ASP A 88 -29.07 2.12 0.27
CA ASP A 88 -29.07 1.07 -0.75
C ASP A 88 -27.89 0.08 -0.62
N GLN A 89 -27.07 0.21 0.43
CA GLN A 89 -25.88 -0.58 0.75
C GLN A 89 -24.78 -0.62 -0.33
N LYS A 90 -24.85 0.22 -1.37
CA LYS A 90 -23.85 0.24 -2.46
C LYS A 90 -22.57 0.98 -2.11
N MET A 91 -22.61 1.88 -1.12
CA MET A 91 -21.48 2.73 -0.76
C MET A 91 -21.35 2.79 0.78
N THR A 92 -20.13 2.99 1.27
CA THR A 92 -19.86 3.23 2.70
C THR A 92 -19.45 4.67 2.94
N LEU A 93 -19.47 5.15 4.19
CA LEU A 93 -18.97 6.48 4.54
C LEU A 93 -17.49 6.64 4.18
N LEU A 94 -16.68 5.58 4.31
CA LEU A 94 -15.29 5.58 3.83
C LEU A 94 -15.18 5.79 2.30
N HIS A 95 -16.05 5.16 1.51
CA HIS A 95 -16.09 5.40 0.06
C HIS A 95 -16.53 6.82 -0.27
N PHE A 96 -17.51 7.37 0.46
CA PHE A 96 -17.94 8.75 0.27
C PHE A 96 -16.82 9.75 0.59
N LEU A 97 -16.11 9.57 1.70
CA LEU A 97 -14.95 10.41 2.06
C LEU A 97 -13.81 10.28 1.04
N ALA A 98 -13.52 9.07 0.56
CA ALA A 98 -12.52 8.85 -0.49
C ALA A 98 -12.91 9.54 -1.81
N GLU A 99 -14.19 9.48 -2.22
CA GLU A 99 -14.68 10.17 -3.41
C GLU A 99 -14.64 11.70 -3.26
N LEU A 100 -15.02 12.23 -2.09
CA LEU A 100 -14.90 13.65 -1.76
C LEU A 100 -13.44 14.15 -1.82
N CYS A 101 -12.49 13.33 -1.37
CA CYS A 101 -11.06 13.62 -1.51
C CYS A 101 -10.63 13.58 -2.99
N GLU A 102 -11.15 12.67 -3.81
CA GLU A 102 -10.84 12.63 -5.25
C GLU A 102 -11.39 13.82 -6.04
N THR A 103 -12.54 14.38 -5.67
CA THR A 103 -13.16 15.50 -6.41
C THR A 103 -12.73 16.87 -5.90
N ASP A 104 -12.74 17.06 -4.58
CA ASP A 104 -12.72 18.41 -3.97
C ASP A 104 -11.40 18.68 -3.22
N HIS A 105 -10.72 17.63 -2.72
CA HIS A 105 -9.47 17.75 -1.96
C HIS A 105 -8.36 16.77 -2.42
N PRO A 106 -7.87 16.84 -3.68
CA PRO A 106 -6.99 15.81 -4.26
C PRO A 106 -5.65 15.64 -3.53
N ASP A 107 -5.17 16.66 -2.82
CA ASP A 107 -3.94 16.58 -2.03
C ASP A 107 -4.05 15.58 -0.87
N VAL A 108 -5.24 15.41 -0.29
CA VAL A 108 -5.49 14.44 0.79
C VAL A 108 -5.14 13.02 0.37
N LEU A 109 -5.29 12.67 -0.91
CA LEU A 109 -4.96 11.34 -1.43
C LEU A 109 -3.48 10.95 -1.26
N LYS A 110 -2.59 11.91 -0.95
CA LYS A 110 -1.15 11.72 -0.74
C LYS A 110 -0.78 11.33 0.71
N PHE A 111 -1.70 11.46 1.67
CA PHE A 111 -1.44 11.06 3.06
C PHE A 111 -0.89 9.62 3.22
N PRO A 112 -1.29 8.61 2.39
CA PRO A 112 -0.74 7.25 2.53
C PRO A 112 0.77 7.17 2.26
N ASP A 113 1.31 8.07 1.42
CA ASP A 113 2.73 8.14 1.09
C ASP A 113 3.54 8.90 2.17
N GLU A 114 2.89 9.83 2.87
CA GLU A 114 3.45 10.54 4.04
C GLU A 114 3.61 9.63 5.27
N LEU A 115 2.88 8.50 5.32
CA LEU A 115 2.86 7.53 6.42
C LEU A 115 3.65 6.25 6.08
N ALA A 116 4.88 6.42 5.61
CA ALA A 116 5.72 5.35 5.09
C ALA A 116 6.17 4.33 6.15
N HIS A 117 6.47 4.76 7.39
CA HIS A 117 6.95 3.89 8.47
C HIS A 117 5.85 3.26 9.32
N VAL A 118 4.60 3.71 9.19
CA VAL A 118 3.45 3.19 9.95
C VAL A 118 3.31 1.66 9.85
N GLU A 119 3.52 1.07 8.66
CA GLU A 119 3.48 -0.39 8.45
C GLU A 119 4.61 -1.16 9.15
N LYS A 120 5.77 -0.52 9.36
CA LYS A 120 6.87 -1.11 10.12
C LYS A 120 6.60 -0.97 11.62
N ALA A 121 6.15 0.22 12.06
CA ALA A 121 5.79 0.49 13.44
C ALA A 121 4.68 -0.44 13.96
N SER A 122 3.69 -0.78 13.13
CA SER A 122 2.63 -1.74 13.49
C SER A 122 3.11 -3.19 13.70
N ARG A 123 4.39 -3.49 13.44
CA ARG A 123 5.01 -4.81 13.65
C ARG A 123 6.02 -4.82 14.81
N VAL A 124 6.34 -3.67 15.39
CA VAL A 124 7.29 -3.53 16.50
C VAL A 124 6.58 -3.81 17.81
N SER A 125 7.05 -4.79 18.59
CA SER A 125 6.48 -5.03 19.92
C SER A 125 7.18 -4.19 20.99
N ALA A 126 6.46 -3.24 21.59
CA ALA A 126 7.02 -2.35 22.61
C ALA A 126 7.51 -3.11 23.85
N GLU A 127 6.83 -4.20 24.24
CA GLU A 127 7.23 -5.03 25.38
C GLU A 127 8.57 -5.75 25.12
N ASN A 128 8.74 -6.32 23.92
CA ASN A 128 9.98 -7.02 23.57
C ASN A 128 11.15 -6.04 23.40
N LEU A 129 10.89 -4.85 22.85
CA LEU A 129 11.88 -3.79 22.69
C LEU A 129 12.44 -3.34 24.06
N GLN A 130 11.56 -3.12 25.05
CA GLN A 130 11.97 -2.80 26.41
C GLN A 130 12.75 -3.95 27.07
N LYS A 131 12.28 -5.21 26.95
CA LYS A 131 13.00 -6.41 27.45
C LYS A 131 14.40 -6.54 26.85
N ASN A 132 14.55 -6.30 25.55
CA ASN A 132 15.83 -6.39 24.84
C ASN A 132 16.82 -5.33 25.36
N LEU A 133 16.36 -4.10 25.60
CA LEU A 133 17.18 -3.04 26.20
C LEU A 133 17.59 -3.37 27.65
N ASP A 134 16.69 -3.86 28.49
CA ASP A 134 17.01 -4.23 29.87
C ASP A 134 17.95 -5.45 29.95
N GLN A 135 17.78 -6.42 29.05
CA GLN A 135 18.67 -7.57 28.92
C GLN A 135 20.08 -7.13 28.48
N MET A 136 20.18 -6.25 27.48
CA MET A 136 21.48 -5.68 27.04
C MET A 136 22.16 -4.91 28.18
N LYS A 137 21.42 -4.07 28.90
CA LYS A 137 21.92 -3.35 30.08
C LYS A 137 22.50 -4.29 31.13
N LYS A 138 21.78 -5.38 31.42
CA LYS A 138 22.20 -6.40 32.38
C LYS A 138 23.47 -7.13 31.92
N GLN A 139 23.53 -7.54 30.64
CA GLN A 139 24.70 -8.20 30.08
C GLN A 139 25.96 -7.31 30.14
N ILE A 140 25.83 -6.02 29.85
CA ILE A 140 26.91 -5.04 30.01
C ILE A 140 27.37 -4.97 31.48
N ALA A 141 26.43 -4.82 32.43
CA ALA A 141 26.74 -4.72 33.86
C ALA A 141 27.30 -6.02 34.47
N ASP A 142 26.96 -7.18 33.93
CA ASP A 142 27.54 -8.47 34.32
C ASP A 142 28.98 -8.60 33.79
N VAL A 143 29.25 -8.23 32.54
CA VAL A 143 30.61 -8.24 31.97
C VAL A 143 31.52 -7.19 32.63
N GLU A 144 31.02 -6.00 32.92
CA GLU A 144 31.74 -4.97 33.67
C GLU A 144 32.16 -5.47 35.06
N ARG A 145 31.24 -6.13 35.78
CA ARG A 145 31.51 -6.76 37.09
C ARG A 145 32.53 -7.90 36.96
N ASP A 146 32.44 -8.73 35.92
CA ASP A 146 33.39 -9.80 35.69
C ASP A 146 34.80 -9.27 35.39
N VAL A 147 34.93 -8.18 34.62
CA VAL A 147 36.21 -7.50 34.36
C VAL A 147 36.80 -6.88 35.63
N GLN A 148 35.98 -6.22 36.45
CA GLN A 148 36.43 -5.63 37.73
C GLN A 148 36.89 -6.70 38.74
N ASN A 149 36.25 -7.88 38.75
CA ASN A 149 36.58 -8.98 39.65
C ASN A 149 37.55 -10.01 39.04
N PHE A 150 38.22 -9.67 37.94
CA PHE A 150 39.12 -10.58 37.23
C PHE A 150 40.53 -10.56 37.85
N PRO A 151 41.18 -11.72 38.05
CA PRO A 151 42.57 -11.76 38.52
C PRO A 151 43.52 -11.02 37.56
N ALA A 152 44.61 -10.48 38.10
CA ALA A 152 45.69 -9.93 37.28
C ALA A 152 46.25 -10.99 36.32
N ALA A 153 46.53 -10.60 35.07
CA ALA A 153 47.06 -11.50 34.05
C ALA A 153 48.44 -12.02 34.44
N THR A 154 48.60 -13.35 34.49
CA THR A 154 49.87 -14.04 34.79
C THR A 154 50.65 -14.48 33.55
N ASP A 155 50.04 -14.36 32.37
CA ASP A 155 50.60 -14.69 31.05
C ASP A 155 50.35 -13.49 30.13
N GLU A 156 51.36 -13.08 29.37
CA GLU A 156 51.27 -11.97 28.39
C GLU A 156 50.18 -12.22 27.32
N LYS A 157 49.81 -13.48 27.09
CA LYS A 157 48.74 -13.89 26.19
C LYS A 157 47.33 -13.62 26.75
N ASP A 158 47.17 -13.39 28.05
CA ASP A 158 45.85 -13.11 28.63
C ASP A 158 45.43 -11.65 28.42
N LYS A 159 44.91 -11.38 27.22
CA LYS A 159 44.40 -10.06 26.81
C LYS A 159 42.95 -9.78 27.21
N PHE A 160 42.36 -10.57 28.12
CA PHE A 160 40.94 -10.45 28.43
C PHE A 160 40.56 -9.11 29.05
N VAL A 161 41.23 -8.69 30.13
CA VAL A 161 40.94 -7.42 30.82
C VAL A 161 41.18 -6.23 29.87
N GLU A 162 42.27 -6.26 29.10
CA GLU A 162 42.60 -5.25 28.08
C GLU A 162 41.46 -5.09 27.05
N LYS A 163 41.05 -6.18 26.38
CA LYS A 163 40.04 -6.13 25.31
C LYS A 163 38.61 -5.92 25.83
N MET A 164 38.27 -6.48 26.99
CA MET A 164 36.92 -6.36 27.54
C MET A 164 36.68 -5.00 28.21
N THR A 165 37.70 -4.35 28.77
CA THR A 165 37.54 -2.96 29.27
C THR A 165 37.19 -1.99 28.14
N ILE A 166 37.86 -2.12 26.99
CA ILE A 166 37.55 -1.33 25.78
C ILE A 166 36.11 -1.64 25.33
N PHE A 167 35.78 -2.93 25.19
CA PHE A 167 34.44 -3.34 24.75
C PHE A 167 33.31 -2.89 25.69
N VAL A 168 33.48 -2.97 27.02
CA VAL A 168 32.46 -2.50 27.97
C VAL A 168 32.18 -1.01 27.79
N LYS A 169 33.23 -0.20 27.59
CA LYS A 169 33.09 1.23 27.32
C LYS A 169 32.32 1.50 26.02
N ASP A 170 32.71 0.82 24.93
CA ASP A 170 32.04 0.95 23.63
C ASP A 170 30.57 0.50 23.71
N ALA A 171 30.31 -0.60 24.43
CA ALA A 171 28.97 -1.17 24.61
C ALA A 171 28.07 -0.27 25.46
N GLN A 172 28.60 0.31 26.55
CA GLN A 172 27.90 1.32 27.35
C GLN A 172 27.54 2.55 26.50
N GLU A 173 28.44 3.02 25.63
CA GLU A 173 28.17 4.17 24.75
C GLU A 173 27.02 3.86 23.77
N GLN A 174 27.06 2.71 23.09
CA GLN A 174 26.01 2.30 22.15
C GLN A 174 24.67 2.02 22.85
N TYR A 175 24.69 1.36 24.02
CA TYR A 175 23.50 1.15 24.84
C TYR A 175 22.87 2.48 25.27
N ASN A 176 23.68 3.45 25.71
CA ASN A 176 23.18 4.77 26.11
C ASN A 176 22.53 5.50 24.92
N LYS A 177 23.08 5.39 23.70
CA LYS A 177 22.45 5.91 22.48
C LYS A 177 21.09 5.25 22.22
N LEU A 178 21.01 3.92 22.24
CA LEU A 178 19.74 3.20 22.07
C LEU A 178 18.71 3.58 23.14
N ARG A 179 19.12 3.69 24.40
CA ARG A 179 18.26 4.11 25.51
C ARG A 179 17.72 5.53 25.32
N MET A 180 18.54 6.47 24.86
CA MET A 180 18.09 7.82 24.53
C MET A 180 17.09 7.82 23.37
N MET A 181 17.36 7.06 22.30
CA MET A 181 16.44 6.92 21.17
C MET A 181 15.08 6.32 21.62
N HIS A 182 15.09 5.28 22.45
CA HIS A 182 13.87 4.67 23.01
C HIS A 182 13.09 5.65 23.89
N SER A 183 13.78 6.39 24.76
CA SER A 183 13.14 7.41 25.61
C SER A 183 12.52 8.54 24.78
N ASN A 184 13.11 8.91 23.64
CA ASN A 184 12.55 9.87 22.69
C ASN A 184 11.31 9.30 21.99
N MET A 185 11.40 8.06 21.49
CA MET A 185 10.29 7.32 20.88
C MET A 185 9.06 7.25 21.80
N GLU A 186 9.24 6.89 23.07
CA GLU A 186 8.16 6.90 24.06
C GLU A 186 7.57 8.30 24.31
N THR A 187 8.39 9.35 24.21
CA THR A 187 7.96 10.73 24.43
C THR A 187 7.09 11.20 23.26
N LEU A 188 7.54 10.97 22.03
CA LEU A 188 6.74 11.23 20.82
C LEU A 188 5.41 10.46 20.82
N TYR A 189 5.39 9.21 21.29
CA TYR A 189 4.14 8.44 21.41
C TYR A 189 3.18 9.02 22.47
N LYS A 190 3.71 9.59 23.56
CA LYS A 190 2.90 10.33 24.55
C LYS A 190 2.36 11.65 23.97
N GLU A 191 3.19 12.38 23.22
CA GLU A 191 2.78 13.60 22.51
C GLU A 191 1.70 13.33 21.45
N LEU A 192 1.74 12.17 20.76
CA LEU A 192 0.62 11.72 19.92
C LEU A 192 -0.66 11.49 20.72
N GLY A 193 -0.54 10.89 21.92
CA GLY A 193 -1.66 10.70 22.85
C GLY A 193 -2.32 12.02 23.26
N ASP A 194 -1.51 13.03 23.57
CA ASP A 194 -1.99 14.37 23.90
C ASP A 194 -2.60 15.09 22.68
N TYR A 195 -2.01 14.93 21.49
CA TYR A 195 -2.46 15.60 20.25
C TYR A 195 -3.74 14.98 19.65
N PHE A 196 -3.83 13.64 19.60
CA PHE A 196 -5.00 12.90 19.07
C PHE A 196 -5.97 12.43 20.17
N VAL A 197 -5.74 12.84 21.42
CA VAL A 197 -6.61 12.61 22.59
C VAL A 197 -6.94 11.12 22.80
N PHE A 198 -5.89 10.31 22.98
CA PHE A 198 -5.97 8.91 23.41
C PHE A 198 -5.03 8.63 24.59
N ASP A 199 -5.25 7.52 25.29
CA ASP A 199 -4.46 7.13 26.47
C ASP A 199 -3.30 6.18 26.06
N PRO A 200 -2.03 6.64 26.08
CA PRO A 200 -0.88 5.83 25.65
C PRO A 200 -0.58 4.62 26.53
N LYS A 201 -1.27 4.47 27.69
CA LYS A 201 -1.14 3.32 28.59
C LYS A 201 -2.19 2.25 28.34
N LYS A 202 -3.28 2.58 27.63
CA LYS A 202 -4.36 1.64 27.28
C LYS A 202 -4.27 1.12 25.86
N LEU A 203 -3.47 1.76 25.02
CA LEU A 203 -3.26 1.41 23.63
C LEU A 203 -1.75 1.32 23.40
N SER A 204 -1.26 0.13 23.09
CA SER A 204 0.16 -0.08 22.79
C SER A 204 0.54 0.50 21.43
N VAL A 205 1.85 0.67 21.21
CA VAL A 205 2.41 1.26 19.98
C VAL A 205 2.01 0.42 18.76
N GLU A 206 2.15 -0.89 18.87
CA GLU A 206 1.76 -1.85 17.84
C GLU A 206 0.27 -1.77 17.52
N GLU A 207 -0.62 -1.72 18.52
CA GLU A 207 -2.08 -1.62 18.32
C GLU A 207 -2.47 -0.31 17.62
N PHE A 208 -1.94 0.83 18.09
CA PHE A 208 -2.20 2.14 17.50
C PHE A 208 -1.79 2.22 16.02
N PHE A 209 -0.55 1.82 15.71
CA PHE A 209 -0.07 1.86 14.33
C PHE A 209 -0.70 0.75 13.47
N MET A 210 -1.17 -0.36 14.04
CA MET A 210 -1.94 -1.38 13.33
C MET A 210 -3.31 -0.86 12.90
N ASP A 211 -4.05 -0.18 13.78
CA ASP A 211 -5.32 0.47 13.42
C ASP A 211 -5.11 1.52 12.31
N LEU A 212 -4.07 2.35 12.42
CA LEU A 212 -3.75 3.34 11.39
C LEU A 212 -3.32 2.70 10.06
N HIS A 213 -2.51 1.64 10.08
CA HIS A 213 -2.13 0.86 8.90
C HIS A 213 -3.34 0.24 8.21
N ASN A 214 -4.24 -0.37 8.99
CA ASN A 214 -5.49 -0.93 8.50
C ASN A 214 -6.37 0.14 7.85
N PHE A 215 -6.52 1.32 8.48
CA PHE A 215 -7.22 2.44 7.90
C PHE A 215 -6.60 2.93 6.58
N ARG A 216 -5.27 3.12 6.54
CA ARG A 216 -4.53 3.50 5.31
C ARG A 216 -4.84 2.55 4.16
N ASN A 217 -4.77 1.24 4.41
CA ASN A 217 -5.04 0.23 3.40
C ASN A 217 -6.53 0.21 2.98
N MET A 218 -7.45 0.40 3.93
CA MET A 218 -8.89 0.50 3.66
C MET A 218 -9.26 1.73 2.84
N PHE A 219 -8.61 2.88 3.09
CA PHE A 219 -8.78 4.10 2.30
C PHE A 219 -8.29 3.92 0.86
N LEU A 220 -7.06 3.40 0.68
CA LEU A 220 -6.51 3.09 -0.64
C LEU A 220 -7.38 2.09 -1.43
N GLN A 221 -7.99 1.12 -0.74
CA GLN A 221 -8.93 0.19 -1.34
C GLN A 221 -10.24 0.87 -1.74
N ALA A 222 -10.80 1.75 -0.91
CA ALA A 222 -12.01 2.51 -1.21
C ALA A 222 -11.85 3.45 -2.42
N VAL A 223 -10.68 4.09 -2.57
CA VAL A 223 -10.32 4.89 -3.77
C VAL A 223 -10.36 4.01 -5.03
N LYS A 224 -9.73 2.83 -5.02
CA LYS A 224 -9.74 1.89 -6.16
C LYS A 224 -11.15 1.37 -6.47
N GLU A 225 -11.95 1.09 -5.45
CA GLU A 225 -13.34 0.64 -5.60
C GLU A 225 -14.24 1.74 -6.18
N ASN A 226 -14.05 3.01 -5.77
CA ASN A 226 -14.71 4.17 -6.38
C ASN A 226 -14.34 4.36 -7.86
N GLN A 227 -13.06 4.29 -8.21
CA GLN A 227 -12.60 4.41 -9.60
C GLN A 227 -13.27 3.35 -10.49
N LYS A 228 -13.19 2.08 -10.08
CA LYS A 228 -13.85 0.96 -10.75
C LYS A 228 -15.38 1.14 -10.84
N ARG A 229 -16.01 1.65 -9.77
CA ARG A 229 -17.45 1.96 -9.76
C ARG A 229 -17.78 3.01 -10.84
N ARG A 230 -17.09 4.15 -10.85
CA ARG A 230 -17.30 5.23 -11.85
C ARG A 230 -17.11 4.74 -13.29
N GLU A 231 -16.08 3.92 -13.56
CA GLU A 231 -15.88 3.29 -14.87
C GLU A 231 -17.07 2.40 -15.28
N THR A 232 -17.59 1.58 -14.36
CA THR A 232 -18.75 0.72 -14.65
C THR A 232 -20.03 1.53 -14.85
N GLU A 233 -20.27 2.56 -14.05
CA GLU A 233 -21.40 3.47 -14.18
C GLU A 233 -21.37 4.21 -15.52
N GLU A 234 -20.20 4.73 -15.93
CA GLU A 234 -20.07 5.39 -17.23
C GLU A 234 -20.27 4.42 -18.39
N LYS A 235 -19.69 3.21 -18.33
CA LYS A 235 -19.89 2.17 -19.34
C LYS A 235 -21.37 1.76 -19.46
N MET A 236 -22.08 1.63 -18.35
CA MET A 236 -23.53 1.38 -18.34
C MET A 236 -24.33 2.55 -18.91
N ARG A 237 -23.99 3.79 -18.55
CA ARG A 237 -24.64 5.01 -19.10
C ARG A 237 -24.46 5.12 -20.62
N ARG A 238 -23.24 4.92 -21.11
CA ARG A 238 -22.93 4.91 -22.56
C ARG A 238 -23.69 3.79 -23.28
N ALA A 239 -23.76 2.59 -22.70
CA ALA A 239 -24.52 1.47 -23.26
C ALA A 239 -26.05 1.71 -23.28
N LYS A 240 -26.62 2.36 -22.24
CA LYS A 240 -28.04 2.71 -22.19
C LYS A 240 -28.40 3.73 -23.27
N LEU A 241 -27.62 4.81 -23.40
CA LEU A 241 -27.82 5.83 -24.44
C LEU A 241 -27.68 5.25 -25.85
N ALA A 242 -26.77 4.30 -26.06
CA ALA A 242 -26.65 3.59 -27.34
C ALA A 242 -27.88 2.73 -27.67
N LYS A 243 -28.45 2.04 -26.66
CA LYS A 243 -29.69 1.26 -26.83
C LYS A 243 -30.90 2.15 -27.13
N GLU A 244 -31.11 3.20 -26.32
CA GLU A 244 -32.20 4.17 -26.51
C GLU A 244 -32.15 4.84 -27.89
N LYS A 245 -30.94 5.20 -28.36
CA LYS A 245 -30.75 5.75 -29.72
C LYS A 245 -31.05 4.71 -30.80
N ALA A 246 -30.58 3.47 -30.66
CA ALA A 246 -30.83 2.40 -31.63
C ALA A 246 -32.32 2.03 -31.70
N GLU A 247 -33.03 2.06 -30.57
CA GLU A 247 -34.47 1.86 -30.48
C GLU A 247 -35.25 3.00 -31.14
N LYS A 248 -34.87 4.26 -30.89
CA LYS A 248 -35.45 5.41 -31.59
C LYS A 248 -35.22 5.35 -33.10
N GLU A 249 -34.00 5.04 -33.56
CA GLU A 249 -33.72 4.88 -34.99
C GLU A 249 -34.49 3.70 -35.62
N ARG A 250 -34.74 2.63 -34.86
CA ARG A 250 -35.61 1.52 -35.29
C ARG A 250 -37.06 1.94 -35.39
N LEU A 251 -37.60 2.67 -34.41
CA LEU A 251 -38.98 3.14 -34.41
C LEU A 251 -39.23 4.17 -35.52
N GLU A 252 -38.33 5.14 -35.71
CA GLU A 252 -38.40 6.07 -36.85
C GLU A 252 -38.37 5.34 -38.20
N LYS A 253 -37.57 4.28 -38.33
CA LYS A 253 -37.53 3.46 -39.55
C LYS A 253 -38.81 2.64 -39.73
N GLN A 254 -39.45 2.23 -38.65
CA GLN A 254 -40.74 1.51 -38.68
C GLN A 254 -41.88 2.47 -39.08
N GLN A 255 -42.01 3.61 -38.42
CA GLN A 255 -42.99 4.66 -38.78
C GLN A 255 -42.85 5.11 -40.24
N LYS A 256 -41.62 5.28 -40.75
CA LYS A 256 -41.38 5.62 -42.17
C LYS A 256 -41.73 4.51 -43.16
N ARG A 257 -41.88 3.26 -42.70
CA ARG A 257 -42.40 2.13 -43.52
C ARG A 257 -43.91 2.01 -43.42
N GLU A 258 -44.48 2.28 -42.25
CA GLU A 258 -45.93 2.34 -42.03
C GLU A 258 -46.56 3.52 -42.79
N GLN A 259 -45.87 4.68 -42.88
CA GLN A 259 -46.26 5.80 -43.75
C GLN A 259 -46.25 5.47 -45.26
N LEU A 260 -45.62 4.37 -45.69
CA LEU A 260 -45.65 3.90 -47.08
C LEU A 260 -46.77 2.87 -47.32
N ILE A 261 -47.36 2.30 -46.27
CA ILE A 261 -48.39 1.26 -46.33
C ILE A 261 -49.29 1.36 -45.09
N ASP A 262 -50.42 2.04 -45.18
CA ASP A 262 -51.43 2.00 -44.13
C ASP A 262 -52.27 0.72 -44.24
N MET A 263 -51.83 -0.32 -43.54
CA MET A 263 -52.54 -1.62 -43.46
C MET A 263 -53.79 -1.58 -42.57
N ASN A 264 -54.10 -0.44 -41.93
CA ASN A 264 -55.26 -0.28 -41.04
C ASN A 264 -56.35 0.64 -41.63
N ALA A 265 -56.15 1.16 -42.85
CA ALA A 265 -57.20 1.88 -43.57
C ALA A 265 -58.26 0.88 -44.04
N GLU A 266 -59.47 0.93 -43.46
CA GLU A 266 -60.61 0.09 -43.84
C GLU A 266 -61.18 0.52 -45.20
N GLY A 267 -60.57 0.04 -46.29
CA GLY A 267 -61.08 0.22 -47.65
C GLY A 267 -60.32 -0.60 -48.69
N ASP A 268 -61.04 -1.32 -49.56
CA ASP A 268 -60.48 -2.02 -50.71
C ASP A 268 -60.03 -1.02 -51.81
N GLU A 269 -58.94 -0.30 -51.57
CA GLU A 269 -58.37 0.63 -52.55
C GLU A 269 -57.56 -0.12 -53.63
N THR A 270 -58.13 -0.24 -54.82
CA THR A 270 -57.43 -0.76 -56.01
C THR A 270 -56.36 0.22 -56.51
N GLY A 271 -55.20 0.22 -55.85
CA GLY A 271 -54.03 1.05 -56.20
C GLY A 271 -52.79 0.86 -55.32
N VAL A 272 -52.90 0.10 -54.22
CA VAL A 272 -51.79 -0.15 -53.27
C VAL A 272 -50.57 -0.82 -53.94
N MET A 273 -50.80 -1.77 -54.87
CA MET A 273 -49.71 -2.47 -55.56
C MET A 273 -48.92 -1.54 -56.50
N ASP A 274 -49.59 -0.69 -57.27
CA ASP A 274 -48.92 0.23 -58.19
C ASP A 274 -48.16 1.32 -57.44
N SER A 275 -48.73 1.82 -56.34
CA SER A 275 -48.04 2.75 -55.42
C SER A 275 -46.77 2.13 -54.83
N LEU A 276 -46.77 0.83 -54.53
CA LEU A 276 -45.60 0.09 -54.06
C LEU A 276 -44.54 -0.10 -55.16
N LEU A 277 -44.97 -0.41 -56.39
CA LEU A 277 -44.07 -0.55 -57.53
C LEU A 277 -43.42 0.79 -57.90
N GLU A 278 -44.17 1.89 -57.88
CA GLU A 278 -43.63 3.24 -58.08
C GLU A 278 -42.68 3.65 -56.94
N ALA A 279 -42.99 3.32 -55.68
CA ALA A 279 -42.09 3.56 -54.55
C ALA A 279 -40.80 2.73 -54.65
N LEU A 280 -40.85 1.51 -55.19
CA LEU A 280 -39.67 0.68 -55.45
C LEU A 280 -38.84 1.24 -56.62
N GLN A 281 -39.49 1.63 -57.72
CA GLN A 281 -38.85 2.11 -58.94
C GLN A 281 -38.24 3.53 -58.78
N SER A 282 -38.89 4.41 -58.02
CA SER A 282 -38.34 5.72 -57.63
C SER A 282 -37.26 5.63 -56.54
N GLY A 283 -37.05 4.45 -55.95
CA GLY A 283 -36.17 4.24 -54.79
C GLY A 283 -36.70 4.81 -53.47
N ALA A 284 -37.92 5.36 -53.46
CA ALA A 284 -38.57 5.90 -52.26
C ALA A 284 -38.81 4.84 -51.17
N ALA A 285 -38.93 3.56 -51.54
CA ALA A 285 -39.04 2.42 -50.61
C ALA A 285 -37.73 2.08 -49.89
N PHE A 286 -36.56 2.45 -50.44
CA PHE A 286 -35.25 2.10 -49.89
C PHE A 286 -34.52 3.32 -49.28
N ARG A 287 -35.17 4.01 -48.33
CA ARG A 287 -34.62 5.15 -47.56
C ARG A 287 -33.51 4.74 -46.58
N ARG A 288 -32.42 4.17 -47.09
CA ARG A 288 -31.21 3.87 -46.32
C ARG A 288 -30.39 5.15 -46.13
N LYS A 289 -30.19 5.59 -44.89
CA LYS A 289 -29.24 6.66 -44.57
C LYS A 289 -27.85 6.21 -45.03
N ARG A 290 -27.39 6.71 -46.18
CA ARG A 290 -25.97 6.68 -46.53
C ARG A 290 -25.28 7.61 -45.52
N GLY A 291 -24.46 7.04 -44.64
CA GLY A 291 -23.50 7.83 -43.86
C GLY A 291 -22.60 8.62 -44.81
N PRO A 292 -21.91 9.67 -44.33
CA PRO A 292 -21.06 10.50 -45.18
C PRO A 292 -20.07 9.61 -45.93
N ARG A 293 -20.15 9.64 -47.27
CA ARG A 293 -19.19 8.96 -48.14
C ARG A 293 -17.82 9.52 -47.79
N GLN A 294 -16.92 8.70 -47.25
CA GLN A 294 -15.51 9.08 -47.15
C GLN A 294 -15.01 9.32 -48.57
N VAL A 295 -14.91 10.60 -48.93
CA VAL A 295 -14.20 11.02 -50.13
C VAL A 295 -12.73 10.75 -49.87
N ASN A 296 -12.17 9.84 -50.63
CA ASN A 296 -10.80 9.39 -50.48
C ASN A 296 -9.83 10.54 -50.86
N ARG A 297 -9.39 11.32 -49.86
CA ARG A 297 -8.21 12.19 -49.97
C ARG A 297 -7.06 11.54 -49.21
N LYS A 298 -6.11 11.00 -49.97
CA LYS A 298 -4.78 10.61 -49.45
C LYS A 298 -4.08 11.85 -48.88
N ALA A 299 -3.85 11.91 -47.58
CA ALA A 299 -2.76 12.65 -46.96
C ALA A 299 -2.58 12.22 -45.50
N GLY A 300 -1.38 11.75 -45.14
CA GLY A 300 -0.82 11.77 -43.78
C GLY A 300 -1.57 11.06 -42.65
N CYS A 301 -1.20 9.81 -42.36
CA CYS A 301 -1.25 9.29 -40.99
C CYS A 301 -0.12 8.26 -40.78
N ALA A 302 1.06 8.75 -40.44
CA ALA A 302 2.08 7.97 -39.74
C ALA A 302 1.95 8.26 -38.24
N VAL A 303 2.49 7.38 -37.39
CA VAL A 303 2.52 7.49 -35.91
C VAL A 303 1.20 7.16 -35.17
N THR A 304 0.73 5.90 -35.29
CA THR A 304 0.01 5.18 -34.19
C THR A 304 0.16 3.64 -34.29
N SER A 305 1.30 3.12 -34.77
CA SER A 305 1.50 1.66 -34.99
C SER A 305 2.65 1.04 -34.17
N LEU A 306 3.25 1.78 -33.24
CA LEU A 306 4.47 1.36 -32.50
C LEU A 306 4.27 1.16 -30.99
N LEU A 307 3.03 1.21 -30.48
CA LEU A 307 2.72 1.00 -29.05
C LEU A 307 1.73 -0.15 -28.79
N ALA A 308 1.30 -0.87 -29.84
CA ALA A 308 0.36 -1.99 -29.72
C ALA A 308 1.03 -3.38 -29.78
N SER A 309 2.36 -3.44 -29.91
CA SER A 309 3.12 -4.69 -30.09
C SER A 309 3.80 -5.22 -28.83
N GLU A 310 3.77 -4.50 -27.70
CA GLU A 310 4.46 -4.89 -26.46
C GLU A 310 3.56 -5.47 -25.35
N LEU A 311 2.24 -5.58 -25.55
CA LEU A 311 1.30 -5.90 -24.46
C LEU A 311 0.57 -7.26 -24.57
N THR A 312 0.95 -8.15 -25.49
CA THR A 312 0.25 -9.45 -25.65
C THR A 312 1.17 -10.64 -26.00
N LYS A 313 2.28 -10.83 -25.28
CA LYS A 313 2.98 -12.12 -25.18
C LYS A 313 3.70 -12.30 -23.85
N ASP A 314 2.97 -12.75 -22.84
CA ASP A 314 3.44 -13.74 -21.87
C ASP A 314 2.22 -14.48 -21.27
N ASP A 315 2.48 -15.61 -20.61
CA ASP A 315 1.52 -16.58 -20.03
C ASP A 315 0.67 -17.45 -20.98
N ALA A 316 1.27 -18.58 -21.40
CA ALA A 316 0.61 -19.89 -21.39
C ALA A 316 1.65 -21.03 -21.41
N VAL A 317 1.82 -21.73 -20.28
CA VAL A 317 2.77 -22.87 -20.13
C VAL A 317 1.99 -24.19 -19.96
N ALA A 318 2.63 -25.31 -20.34
CA ALA A 318 2.19 -26.72 -20.21
C ALA A 318 1.28 -27.25 -21.36
N ALA A 319 1.48 -28.46 -21.91
CA ALA A 319 2.54 -29.48 -21.73
C ALA A 319 2.56 -30.49 -22.91
N SER A 320 3.70 -31.18 -23.16
CA SER A 320 3.76 -32.66 -23.37
C SER A 320 5.14 -33.21 -23.81
N SER A 321 5.78 -34.00 -22.92
CA SER A 321 6.48 -35.30 -23.12
C SER A 321 7.55 -35.60 -24.21
N ALA A 322 8.63 -36.27 -23.73
CA ALA A 322 9.56 -37.23 -24.40
C ALA A 322 10.67 -36.66 -25.34
N LYS A 323 11.89 -37.23 -25.44
CA LYS A 323 12.49 -38.49 -24.90
C LYS A 323 14.05 -38.35 -24.79
N VAL A 324 14.70 -39.14 -23.93
CA VAL A 324 16.18 -39.15 -23.67
C VAL A 324 16.98 -39.98 -24.70
N PRO A 325 18.32 -39.79 -24.86
CA PRO A 325 19.26 -40.69 -24.13
C PRO A 325 20.63 -40.10 -23.66
N LYS A 326 21.18 -40.73 -22.59
CA LYS A 326 22.59 -41.06 -22.18
C LYS A 326 23.77 -40.45 -22.99
N LYS A 327 25.00 -40.21 -22.47
CA LYS A 327 25.84 -40.55 -21.27
C LYS A 327 26.94 -39.44 -21.18
N SER A 328 27.85 -39.25 -20.21
CA SER A 328 28.08 -39.68 -18.80
C SER A 328 29.32 -39.00 -18.19
N GLU A 329 29.41 -38.96 -16.85
CA GLU A 329 30.65 -38.96 -16.04
C GLU A 329 31.63 -37.77 -16.12
N GLY A 330 32.15 -37.34 -14.95
CA GLY A 330 33.23 -36.35 -14.85
C GLY A 330 33.20 -35.54 -13.55
N VAL A 331 33.74 -36.10 -12.45
CA VAL A 331 33.92 -35.42 -11.15
C VAL A 331 35.31 -34.78 -11.10
N THR A 332 35.46 -33.54 -10.59
CA THR A 332 36.46 -33.17 -9.53
C THR A 332 36.48 -31.67 -9.18
N THR A 333 36.99 -31.41 -7.97
CA THR A 333 37.15 -30.16 -7.22
C THR A 333 38.52 -29.46 -7.45
N ILE A 334 38.81 -28.42 -6.65
CA ILE A 334 40.09 -27.68 -6.40
C ILE A 334 40.13 -26.32 -7.13
N LEU A 335 40.63 -25.17 -6.63
CA LEU A 335 40.99 -24.52 -5.34
C LEU A 335 41.98 -23.40 -5.74
N GLU A 336 41.99 -22.24 -5.05
CA GLU A 336 42.96 -21.10 -5.18
C GLU A 336 43.02 -20.40 -6.56
N GLU A 337 43.19 -19.09 -6.74
CA GLU A 337 44.05 -18.04 -6.15
C GLU A 337 43.27 -16.69 -6.07
N ALA A 338 43.31 -15.89 -5.01
CA ALA A 338 44.39 -15.05 -4.47
C ALA A 338 44.55 -13.66 -5.15
N LYS A 339 44.13 -12.62 -4.39
CA LYS A 339 44.54 -11.19 -4.37
C LYS A 339 45.39 -10.62 -5.51
N GLU A 340 44.94 -9.50 -6.07
CA GLU A 340 45.82 -8.33 -6.28
C GLU A 340 45.05 -6.99 -6.36
N LEU A 341 45.80 -5.87 -6.39
CA LEU A 341 45.36 -4.47 -6.59
C LEU A 341 44.72 -3.73 -5.39
N VAL A 342 45.53 -3.50 -4.35
CA VAL A 342 45.60 -2.20 -3.67
C VAL A 342 46.88 -1.50 -4.12
N GLY A 343 46.80 -0.27 -4.64
CA GLY A 343 48.02 0.53 -4.91
C GLY A 343 47.94 1.59 -6.02
N ARG A 344 47.35 2.75 -5.70
CA ARG A 344 47.54 4.12 -6.28
C ARG A 344 46.32 4.97 -5.90
N ALA A 345 46.43 6.25 -5.51
CA ALA A 345 47.61 7.10 -5.33
C ALA A 345 47.31 8.22 -4.31
N SER A 346 48.39 8.84 -3.80
CA SER A 346 48.47 10.18 -3.19
C SER A 346 47.68 10.45 -1.90
#